data_AF-A0A2K6EAR3-F1
#
_entry.id   AF-A0A2K6EAR3-F1
#
_cell.length_a   1.000
_cell.length_b   1.000
_cell.length_c   1.000
_cell.angle_alpha   90.00
_cell.angle_beta   90.00
_cell.angle_gamma   90.00
#
_symmetry.space_group_name_H-M   'P 1'
#
loop_
_entity.id
_entity.type
_entity.pdbx_description
1 polymer ?
#
loop_
_entity_poly.entity_id
_entity_poly.type
_entity_poly.pdbx_seq_one_letter_code
_entity_poly.pdbx_strand_id
1 'polypeptide(L)'
;MFKVRLVQGSILKNVLEALKDLISEACRDISSNSSCISSGQLTHCSKGFNTCCCDCNLAIGMNLTSMFKILHCAGNEDVMTLGAEDNADTLEKVSDYKMKLMDLDAEQLGIPEQEYSCVVKMPAGEFACICRDLSHTGDAVVISCAKDGVKFSATGELANRNIKLSQISNVDKEKEAVTIEMKELVQLTFALMYLNFFTKAIPCSSTVTLDMSADVPLIDKYHLPPNIENEERS
;
A
#
# COMPACT_ATOMS: atom_id res chain seq x y z
N MET A 1 25.79 6.98 -4.97
CA MET A 1 25.69 5.73 -4.16
C MET A 1 24.31 5.71 -3.50
N PHE A 2 23.65 4.55 -3.44
CA PHE A 2 22.37 4.38 -2.72
C PHE A 2 22.47 3.20 -1.77
N LYS A 3 22.12 3.42 -0.50
CA LYS A 3 22.00 2.37 0.51
C LYS A 3 20.82 2.69 1.42
N VAL A 4 19.89 1.74 1.53
CA VAL A 4 18.73 1.82 2.42
C VAL A 4 18.68 0.59 3.31
N ARG A 5 18.61 0.82 4.61
CA ARG A 5 18.48 -0.22 5.62
C ARG A 5 17.05 -0.24 6.18
N LEU A 6 16.43 -1.42 6.16
CA LEU A 6 15.16 -1.71 6.81
C LEU A 6 15.42 -2.68 7.97
N VAL A 7 15.05 -2.26 9.18
CA VAL A 7 15.18 -3.10 10.39
C VAL A 7 14.17 -4.25 10.34
N GLN A 8 12.94 -3.97 9.90
CA GLN A 8 11.89 -4.97 9.78
C GLN A 8 11.69 -5.38 8.31
N GLY A 9 12.41 -6.40 7.86
CA GLY A 9 12.34 -6.91 6.49
C GLY A 9 10.95 -7.40 6.07
N SER A 10 10.12 -7.84 7.03
CA SER A 10 8.75 -8.29 6.75
C SER A 10 7.84 -7.20 6.16
N ILE A 11 8.05 -5.92 6.48
CA ILE A 11 7.26 -4.83 5.89
C ILE A 11 7.47 -4.77 4.38
N LEU A 12 8.72 -4.80 3.93
CA LEU A 12 9.04 -4.75 2.50
C LEU A 12 8.52 -6.00 1.77
N LYS A 13 8.61 -7.17 2.40
CA LYS A 13 8.04 -8.42 1.87
C LYS A 13 6.53 -8.31 1.68
N ASN A 14 5.81 -7.80 2.69
CA ASN A 14 4.35 -7.64 2.63
C ASN A 14 3.92 -6.62 1.57
N VAL A 15 4.67 -5.52 1.42
CA VAL A 15 4.42 -4.53 0.36
C VAL A 15 4.62 -5.18 -1.01
N LEU A 16 5.73 -5.87 -1.26
CA LEU A 16 5.96 -6.53 -2.55
C LEU A 16 4.93 -7.63 -2.83
N GLU A 17 4.52 -8.38 -1.81
CA GLU A 17 3.46 -9.40 -1.93
C GLU A 17 2.14 -8.80 -2.38
N ALA A 18 1.78 -7.62 -1.87
CA ALA A 18 0.55 -6.93 -2.25
C ALA A 18 0.59 -6.41 -3.70
N LEU A 19 1.78 -6.14 -4.23
CA LEU A 19 1.95 -5.46 -5.52
C LEU A 19 2.32 -6.34 -6.69
N LYS A 20 2.96 -7.48 -6.45
CA LYS A 20 3.51 -8.35 -7.50
C LYS A 20 2.47 -8.80 -8.55
N ASP A 21 1.20 -8.85 -8.16
CA ASP A 21 0.10 -9.29 -9.02
C ASP A 21 -0.56 -8.13 -9.78
N LEU A 22 -0.21 -6.89 -9.43
CA LEU A 22 -0.72 -5.67 -10.04
C LEU A 22 0.32 -5.01 -10.96
N ILE A 23 1.60 -5.07 -10.56
CA ILE A 23 2.73 -4.42 -11.23
C ILE A 23 3.88 -5.42 -11.36
N SER A 24 4.35 -5.66 -12.58
CA SER A 24 5.51 -6.52 -12.85
C SER A 24 6.84 -5.79 -12.64
N GLU A 25 6.87 -4.50 -12.98
CA GLU A 25 8.06 -3.67 -13.06
C GLU A 25 7.78 -2.29 -12.49
N ALA A 26 8.68 -1.79 -11.66
CA ALA A 26 8.56 -0.46 -11.09
C ALA A 26 9.88 0.29 -11.19
N CYS A 27 9.77 1.58 -11.48
CA CYS A 27 10.87 2.51 -11.36
C CYS A 27 10.76 3.27 -10.04
N ARG A 28 11.85 3.30 -9.28
CA ARG A 28 11.94 4.06 -8.03
C ARG A 28 12.86 5.25 -8.24
N ASP A 29 12.27 6.44 -8.26
CA ASP A 29 13.02 7.70 -8.21
C ASP A 29 13.45 7.99 -6.80
N ILE A 30 14.76 8.20 -6.61
CA ILE A 30 15.33 8.53 -5.32
C ILE A 30 16.00 9.89 -5.45
N SER A 31 15.44 10.91 -4.82
CA SER A 31 15.96 12.28 -4.81
C SER A 31 16.51 12.67 -3.43
N SER A 32 17.42 13.66 -3.41
CA SER A 32 18.11 14.14 -2.19
C SER A 32 17.20 14.84 -1.18
N ASN A 33 16.00 15.26 -1.61
CA ASN A 33 14.99 15.90 -0.78
C ASN A 33 13.86 14.88 -0.58
N SER A 34 13.79 14.31 0.63
CA SER A 34 12.85 13.27 1.03
C SER A 34 11.39 13.55 0.59
N SER A 35 10.82 12.75 -0.33
CA SER A 35 9.37 12.49 -0.39
C SER A 35 8.98 11.71 -1.65
N CYS A 36 8.35 10.55 -1.43
CA CYS A 36 7.35 9.91 -2.30
C CYS A 36 7.81 9.42 -3.68
N ILE A 37 7.84 8.09 -3.84
CA ILE A 37 7.75 7.46 -5.15
C ILE A 37 6.28 7.28 -5.46
N SER A 38 5.83 7.86 -6.56
CA SER A 38 4.52 7.66 -7.16
C SER A 38 4.70 7.06 -8.56
N SER A 39 4.53 5.76 -8.66
CA SER A 39 4.06 5.14 -9.91
C SER A 39 2.61 4.78 -9.66
N GLY A 40 1.68 5.47 -10.35
CA GLY A 40 0.22 5.30 -10.57
C GLY A 40 -0.72 4.59 -9.58
N GLN A 41 -0.21 3.83 -8.61
CA GLN A 41 -0.89 2.88 -7.74
C GLN A 41 -0.29 2.81 -6.33
N LEU A 42 0.91 3.38 -6.06
CA LEU A 42 1.40 3.56 -4.68
C LEU A 42 2.06 4.91 -4.44
N THR A 43 1.81 5.45 -3.24
CA THR A 43 2.58 6.55 -2.65
C THR A 43 3.29 6.03 -1.40
N HIS A 44 4.60 5.78 -1.47
CA HIS A 44 5.40 5.45 -0.29
C HIS A 44 6.02 6.71 0.32
N CYS A 45 5.48 7.18 1.44
CA CYS A 45 6.11 8.23 2.25
C CYS A 45 7.40 7.69 2.91
N SER A 46 8.47 8.47 2.84
CA SER A 46 9.83 8.16 3.31
C SER A 46 9.98 7.86 4.81
N LYS A 47 8.91 7.91 5.61
CA LYS A 47 8.92 7.73 7.08
C LYS A 47 9.20 6.29 7.55
N GLY A 48 9.45 5.35 6.62
CA GLY A 48 9.68 3.93 6.91
C GLY A 48 11.11 3.44 6.64
N PHE A 49 12.10 4.30 6.38
CA PHE A 49 13.47 3.87 6.06
C PHE A 49 14.49 4.58 6.96
N ASN A 50 15.40 3.83 7.60
CA ASN A 50 16.27 4.36 8.67
C ASN A 50 17.48 5.15 8.14
N THR A 51 17.96 4.85 6.94
CA THR A 51 19.06 5.58 6.30
C THR A 51 18.82 5.65 4.80
N CYS A 52 18.87 6.84 4.21
CA CYS A 52 18.85 7.03 2.76
C CYS A 52 19.96 8.01 2.41
N CYS A 53 21.10 7.51 1.95
CA CYS A 53 22.17 8.34 1.37
C CYS A 53 22.01 8.29 -0.14
N CYS A 54 21.83 9.45 -0.79
CA CYS A 54 21.71 9.58 -2.24
C CYS A 54 22.50 10.80 -2.71
N ASP A 55 23.53 10.55 -3.51
CA ASP A 55 24.39 11.62 -4.05
C ASP A 55 23.77 12.31 -5.28
N CYS A 56 22.87 11.63 -6.00
CA CYS A 56 22.21 12.10 -7.22
C CYS A 56 20.78 11.55 -7.31
N ASN A 57 19.93 12.19 -8.12
CA ASN A 57 18.65 11.60 -8.53
C ASN A 57 18.92 10.29 -9.26
N LEU A 58 18.42 9.17 -8.72
CA LEU A 58 18.61 7.83 -9.26
C LEU A 58 17.26 7.16 -9.50
N ALA A 59 17.01 6.78 -10.75
CA ALA A 59 15.89 5.95 -11.16
C ALA A 59 16.32 4.48 -11.14
N ILE A 60 15.72 3.66 -10.27
CA ILE A 60 16.02 2.23 -10.18
C ILE A 60 14.86 1.43 -10.77
N GLY A 61 15.04 0.91 -11.98
CA GLY A 61 14.11 -0.04 -12.60
C GLY A 61 14.29 -1.44 -12.04
N MET A 62 13.23 -2.01 -11.45
CA MET A 62 13.27 -3.32 -10.80
C MET A 62 12.11 -4.21 -11.26
N ASN A 63 12.40 -5.48 -11.55
CA ASN A 63 11.39 -6.51 -11.69
C ASN A 63 10.89 -6.96 -10.31
N LEU A 64 9.65 -6.61 -9.96
CA LEU A 64 9.09 -6.85 -8.62
C LEU A 64 8.95 -8.34 -8.31
N THR A 65 8.67 -9.18 -9.31
CA THR A 65 8.59 -10.64 -9.14
C THR A 65 9.93 -11.24 -8.74
N SER A 66 11.02 -10.81 -9.37
CA SER A 66 12.38 -11.25 -9.04
C SER A 66 12.81 -10.77 -7.66
N MET A 67 12.53 -9.49 -7.35
CA MET A 67 12.81 -8.92 -6.04
C MET A 67 12.05 -9.65 -4.93
N PHE A 68 10.77 -9.97 -5.15
CA PHE A 68 9.96 -10.74 -4.19
C PHE A 68 10.56 -12.13 -3.93
N LYS A 69 10.99 -12.86 -4.97
CA LYS A 69 11.64 -14.17 -4.82
C LYS A 69 12.91 -14.10 -3.96
N ILE A 70 13.72 -13.05 -4.15
CA ILE A 70 14.93 -12.82 -3.38
C ILE A 70 14.59 -12.54 -1.91
N LEU A 71 13.64 -11.62 -1.65
CA LEU A 71 13.26 -11.27 -0.29
C LEU A 71 12.55 -12.41 0.46
N HIS A 72 11.96 -13.36 -0.26
CA HIS A 72 11.37 -14.55 0.36
C HIS A 72 12.44 -15.48 0.98
N CYS A 73 13.70 -15.38 0.58
CA CYS A 73 14.79 -16.11 1.22
C CYS A 73 15.17 -15.56 2.61
N ALA A 74 14.83 -14.30 2.90
CA ALA A 74 15.09 -13.68 4.18
C ALA A 74 13.98 -13.99 5.21
N GLY A 75 14.39 -14.18 6.46
CA GLY A 75 13.51 -14.27 7.62
C GLY A 75 12.70 -12.99 7.82
N ASN A 76 11.60 -13.08 8.56
CA ASN A 76 10.74 -11.92 8.82
C ASN A 76 11.38 -10.90 9.79
N GLU A 77 12.31 -11.37 10.62
CA GLU A 77 13.09 -10.57 11.59
C GLU A 77 14.47 -10.16 11.03
N ASP A 78 14.77 -10.51 9.77
CA ASP A 78 16.05 -10.17 9.17
C ASP A 78 16.10 -8.68 8.83
N VAL A 79 17.24 -8.07 9.13
CA VAL A 79 17.57 -6.71 8.69
C VAL A 79 17.94 -6.76 7.21
N MET A 80 17.23 -5.99 6.39
CA MET A 80 17.47 -5.93 4.96
C MET A 80 18.21 -4.65 4.58
N THR A 81 19.25 -4.79 3.77
CA THR A 81 19.95 -3.64 3.21
C THR A 81 19.85 -3.70 1.68
N LEU A 82 19.22 -2.69 1.10
CA LEU A 82 19.16 -2.48 -0.34
C LEU A 82 20.27 -1.51 -0.72
N GLY A 83 21.09 -1.87 -1.70
CA GLY A 83 22.15 -0.98 -2.17
C GLY A 83 22.41 -1.14 -3.66
N ALA A 84 22.91 -0.08 -4.28
CA ALA A 84 23.44 -0.08 -5.64
C ALA A 84 24.90 0.41 -5.58
N GLU A 85 25.83 -0.55 -5.54
CA GLU A 85 27.29 -0.34 -5.51
C GLU A 85 28.00 -1.44 -6.30
N ASP A 86 29.18 -1.12 -6.85
CA ASP A 86 30.04 -2.08 -7.55
C ASP A 86 30.92 -2.93 -6.61
N ASN A 87 31.16 -2.50 -5.36
CA ASN A 87 31.97 -3.25 -4.39
C ASN A 87 31.53 -2.97 -2.95
N ALA A 88 31.05 -3.99 -2.24
CA ALA A 88 30.77 -3.91 -0.81
C ALA A 88 31.65 -4.92 -0.06
N ASP A 89 32.62 -4.42 0.70
CA ASP A 89 33.26 -5.16 1.78
C ASP A 89 32.39 -5.01 3.03
N THR A 90 31.75 -6.08 3.50
CA THR A 90 31.16 -6.09 4.85
C THR A 90 31.19 -7.50 5.44
N LEU A 91 31.90 -7.64 6.56
CA LEU A 91 32.15 -8.90 7.27
C LEU A 91 31.09 -9.15 8.35
N GLU A 92 29.93 -9.68 7.98
CA GLU A 92 29.01 -10.41 8.88
C GLU A 92 28.40 -11.57 8.08
N LYS A 93 27.59 -12.47 8.68
CA LYS A 93 26.90 -13.53 7.92
C LYS A 93 25.81 -12.91 7.04
N VAL A 94 26.22 -12.28 5.96
CA VAL A 94 25.37 -11.58 5.00
C VAL A 94 25.06 -12.56 3.87
N SER A 95 23.76 -12.78 3.63
CA SER A 95 23.34 -13.45 2.40
C SER A 95 23.25 -12.38 1.31
N ASP A 96 24.28 -12.29 0.49
CA ASP A 96 24.35 -11.30 -0.59
C ASP A 96 23.61 -11.79 -1.84
N TYR A 97 22.64 -11.00 -2.27
CA TYR A 97 21.89 -11.22 -3.50
C TYR A 97 22.15 -10.08 -4.48
N LYS A 98 22.56 -10.41 -5.71
CA LYS A 98 22.74 -9.45 -6.80
C LYS A 98 21.66 -9.66 -7.85
N MET A 99 20.98 -8.58 -8.23
CA MET A 99 19.94 -8.57 -9.25
C MET A 99 20.27 -7.54 -10.33
N LYS A 100 20.01 -7.87 -11.60
CA LYS A 100 20.16 -6.90 -12.69
C LYS A 100 19.01 -5.89 -12.65
N LEU A 101 19.36 -4.62 -12.76
CA LEU A 101 18.40 -3.54 -12.93
C LEU A 101 17.90 -3.49 -14.37
N MET A 102 16.72 -2.90 -14.55
CA MET A 102 16.11 -2.67 -15.84
C MET A 102 16.24 -1.20 -16.21
N ASP A 103 16.46 -0.92 -17.49
CA ASP A 103 16.40 0.42 -18.04
C ASP A 103 14.92 0.74 -18.29
N LEU A 104 14.32 1.55 -17.41
CA LEU A 104 12.91 1.93 -17.46
C LEU A 104 12.83 3.45 -17.53
N ASP A 105 12.03 3.96 -18.48
CA ASP A 105 11.72 5.38 -18.55
C ASP A 105 10.86 5.78 -17.32
N ALA A 106 11.40 6.69 -16.51
CA ALA A 106 10.70 7.22 -15.34
C ALA A 106 9.71 8.32 -15.78
N GLU A 107 8.49 7.93 -16.12
CA GLU A 107 7.39 8.89 -16.32
C GLU A 107 6.73 9.23 -14.98
N GLN A 108 7.03 10.40 -14.44
CA GLN A 108 6.43 10.86 -13.19
C GLN A 108 5.01 11.38 -13.44
N LEU A 109 4.00 10.59 -13.06
CA LEU A 109 2.62 11.06 -12.97
C LEU A 109 2.42 11.79 -11.65
N GLY A 110 2.21 13.10 -11.69
CA GLY A 110 1.82 13.88 -10.52
C GLY A 110 0.40 13.53 -10.10
N ILE A 111 0.20 13.11 -8.85
CA ILE A 111 -1.13 12.99 -8.25
C ILE A 111 -1.49 14.39 -7.73
N PRO A 112 -2.52 15.06 -8.27
CA PRO A 112 -2.94 16.36 -7.76
C PRO A 112 -3.47 16.23 -6.33
N GLU A 113 -3.18 17.23 -5.48
CA GLU A 113 -3.86 17.36 -4.20
C GLU A 113 -5.34 17.70 -4.48
N GLN A 114 -6.23 16.76 -4.19
CA GLN A 114 -7.66 16.95 -4.35
C GLN A 114 -8.38 16.72 -3.01
N GLU A 115 -9.50 17.40 -2.84
CA GLU A 115 -10.39 17.12 -1.72
C GLU A 115 -11.32 15.97 -2.07
N TYR A 116 -11.52 15.06 -1.11
CA TYR A 116 -12.47 13.96 -1.24
C TYR A 116 -13.79 14.32 -0.58
N SER A 117 -14.89 13.87 -1.19
CA SER A 117 -16.25 14.11 -0.69
C SER A 117 -16.60 13.19 0.47
N CYS A 118 -15.98 12.02 0.54
CA CYS A 118 -16.15 11.07 1.63
C CYS A 118 -14.84 10.34 1.93
N VAL A 119 -14.52 10.21 3.22
CA VAL A 119 -13.41 9.42 3.75
C VAL A 119 -13.98 8.40 4.72
N VAL A 120 -13.76 7.12 4.44
CA VAL A 120 -14.22 6.02 5.30
C VAL A 120 -13.02 5.24 5.82
N LYS A 121 -12.89 5.15 7.13
CA LYS A 121 -11.88 4.32 7.79
C LYS A 121 -12.56 3.16 8.50
N MET A 122 -12.04 1.95 8.29
CA MET A 122 -12.58 0.73 8.88
C MET A 122 -11.48 -0.33 9.11
N PRO A 123 -11.77 -1.42 9.84
CA PRO A 123 -10.84 -2.53 9.97
C PRO A 123 -10.54 -3.17 8.61
N ALA A 124 -9.26 -3.34 8.29
CA ALA A 124 -8.82 -3.85 6.99
C ALA A 124 -9.31 -5.29 6.74
N GLY A 125 -9.36 -6.11 7.79
CA GLY A 125 -9.88 -7.48 7.73
C GLY A 125 -11.37 -7.54 7.39
N GLU A 126 -12.16 -6.59 7.90
CA GLU A 126 -13.60 -6.51 7.60
C GLU A 126 -13.82 -6.13 6.14
N PHE A 127 -13.11 -5.11 5.65
CA PHE A 127 -13.18 -4.69 4.25
C PHE A 127 -12.82 -5.82 3.28
N ALA A 128 -11.79 -6.61 3.60
CA ALA A 128 -11.40 -7.76 2.78
C ALA A 128 -12.42 -8.89 2.81
N CYS A 129 -13.03 -9.15 3.97
CA CYS A 129 -14.14 -10.08 4.08
C CYS A 129 -15.28 -9.65 3.16
N ILE A 130 -15.68 -8.38 3.22
CA ILE A 130 -16.72 -7.78 2.37
C ILE A 130 -16.39 -7.94 0.88
N CYS A 131 -15.18 -7.58 0.44
CA CYS A 131 -14.79 -7.67 -0.97
C CYS A 131 -14.85 -9.12 -1.47
N ARG A 132 -14.27 -10.07 -0.73
CA ARG A 132 -14.32 -11.50 -1.07
C ARG A 132 -15.76 -12.00 -1.14
N ASP A 133 -16.56 -11.65 -0.15
CA ASP A 133 -17.94 -12.09 0.00
C ASP A 133 -18.86 -11.59 -1.12
N LEU A 134 -18.66 -10.36 -1.58
CA LEU A 134 -19.39 -9.77 -2.70
C LEU A 134 -18.91 -10.31 -4.04
N SER A 135 -17.64 -10.72 -4.15
CA SER A 135 -17.08 -11.32 -5.38
C SER A 135 -17.69 -12.66 -5.74
N HIS A 136 -18.29 -13.36 -4.77
CA HIS A 136 -19.08 -14.56 -5.04
C HIS A 136 -20.47 -14.25 -5.61
N THR A 137 -20.93 -12.99 -5.47
CA THR A 137 -22.26 -12.55 -5.91
C THR A 137 -22.19 -11.87 -7.28
N GLY A 138 -21.22 -10.99 -7.51
CA GLY A 138 -21.05 -10.31 -8.79
C GLY A 138 -19.66 -9.70 -8.94
N ASP A 139 -19.39 -9.14 -10.12
CA ASP A 139 -18.05 -8.65 -10.49
C ASP A 139 -17.76 -7.22 -10.02
N ALA A 140 -18.80 -6.48 -9.63
CA ALA A 140 -18.71 -5.09 -9.19
C ALA A 140 -19.47 -4.85 -7.88
N VAL A 141 -18.97 -3.90 -7.11
CA VAL A 141 -19.60 -3.40 -5.88
C VAL A 141 -19.99 -1.94 -6.04
N VAL A 142 -21.21 -1.63 -5.63
CA VAL A 142 -21.69 -0.27 -5.41
C VAL A 142 -21.43 0.10 -3.96
N ILE A 143 -20.53 1.05 -3.73
CA ILE A 143 -20.24 1.61 -2.41
C ILE A 143 -21.03 2.91 -2.28
N SER A 144 -21.90 2.99 -1.28
CA SER A 144 -22.74 4.15 -1.00
C SER A 144 -22.49 4.65 0.42
N CYS A 145 -22.07 5.90 0.56
CA CYS A 145 -21.85 6.53 1.85
C CYS A 145 -22.99 7.50 2.17
N ALA A 146 -23.57 7.33 3.35
CA ALA A 146 -24.59 8.19 3.92
C ALA A 146 -24.26 8.52 5.38
N LYS A 147 -25.03 9.43 5.98
CA LYS A 147 -24.81 9.89 7.37
C LYS A 147 -24.84 8.77 8.41
N ASP A 148 -25.54 7.69 8.14
CA ASP A 148 -25.79 6.58 9.06
C ASP A 148 -24.90 5.37 8.82
N GLY A 149 -24.06 5.39 7.78
CA GLY A 149 -23.15 4.29 7.47
C GLY A 149 -22.66 4.25 6.03
N VAL A 150 -21.77 3.31 5.77
CA VAL A 150 -21.35 2.90 4.43
C VAL A 150 -22.05 1.60 4.06
N LYS A 151 -22.55 1.53 2.83
CA LYS A 151 -23.24 0.36 2.28
C LYS A 151 -22.47 -0.17 1.07
N PHE A 152 -22.23 -1.47 1.05
CA PHE A 152 -21.64 -2.21 -0.06
C PHE A 152 -22.71 -3.11 -0.67
N SER A 153 -22.93 -2.98 -1.98
CA SER A 153 -23.98 -3.74 -2.68
C SER A 153 -23.41 -4.39 -3.93
N ALA A 154 -23.64 -5.69 -4.11
CA ALA A 154 -23.33 -6.40 -5.35
C ALA A 154 -24.62 -7.02 -5.90
N THR A 155 -24.77 -6.92 -7.22
CA THR A 155 -25.90 -7.48 -7.97
C THR A 155 -25.35 -8.53 -8.91
N GLY A 156 -25.86 -9.75 -8.82
CA GLY A 156 -25.49 -10.87 -9.68
C GLY A 156 -26.70 -11.43 -10.41
N GLU A 157 -26.45 -12.39 -11.31
CA GLU A 157 -27.53 -13.04 -12.07
C GLU A 157 -28.48 -13.85 -11.17
N LEU A 158 -27.93 -14.50 -10.14
CA LEU A 158 -28.67 -15.42 -9.26
C LEU A 158 -29.09 -14.79 -7.92
N ALA A 159 -28.35 -13.80 -7.43
CA ALA A 159 -28.56 -13.22 -6.12
C ALA A 159 -28.03 -11.79 -6.03
N ASN A 160 -28.60 -11.03 -5.10
CA ASN A 160 -28.12 -9.70 -4.71
C ASN A 160 -27.67 -9.72 -3.26
N ARG A 161 -26.57 -9.04 -2.96
CA ARG A 161 -26.02 -8.97 -1.60
C ARG A 161 -25.79 -7.53 -1.19
N ASN A 162 -26.19 -7.19 0.03
CA ASN A 162 -26.03 -5.87 0.62
C ASN A 162 -25.40 -6.02 2.00
N ILE A 163 -24.34 -5.26 2.29
CA ILE A 163 -23.67 -5.20 3.58
C ILE A 163 -23.64 -3.73 4.00
N LYS A 164 -23.99 -3.42 5.24
CA LYS A 164 -23.97 -2.05 5.77
C LYS A 164 -23.13 -2.01 7.04
N LEU A 165 -22.16 -1.11 7.08
CA LEU A 165 -21.40 -0.79 8.28
C LEU A 165 -21.89 0.56 8.80
N SER A 166 -22.42 0.56 10.01
CA SER A 166 -22.77 1.78 10.73
C SER A 166 -21.52 2.39 11.35
N GLN A 167 -21.53 3.71 11.56
CA GLN A 167 -20.46 4.38 12.28
C GLN A 167 -20.42 3.88 13.73
N ILE A 168 -19.25 3.41 14.16
CA ILE A 168 -19.02 2.92 15.52
C ILE A 168 -17.79 3.64 16.05
N SER A 169 -18.00 4.61 16.93
CA SER A 169 -16.95 5.26 17.70
C SER A 169 -16.84 4.57 19.06
N ASN A 170 -16.08 3.48 19.14
CA ASN A 170 -15.82 2.83 20.42
C ASN A 170 -14.48 3.33 20.99
N VAL A 171 -14.53 4.07 22.09
CA VAL A 171 -13.37 4.78 22.69
C VAL A 171 -12.29 3.81 23.15
N ASP A 172 -12.65 2.56 23.47
CA ASP A 172 -11.73 1.56 24.00
C ASP A 172 -10.98 0.76 22.91
N LYS A 173 -11.41 0.82 21.64
CA LYS A 173 -10.86 0.00 20.55
C LYS A 173 -10.86 0.70 19.19
N GLU A 174 -10.00 1.70 19.03
CA GLU A 174 -9.86 2.47 17.78
C GLU A 174 -9.59 1.62 16.53
N LYS A 175 -8.94 0.46 16.66
CA LYS A 175 -8.64 -0.45 15.54
C LYS A 175 -9.85 -1.24 15.04
N GLU A 176 -10.91 -1.31 15.84
CA GLU A 176 -12.19 -1.94 15.48
C GLU A 176 -13.24 -0.88 15.05
N ALA A 177 -12.92 0.41 15.17
CA ALA A 177 -13.84 1.50 14.89
C ALA A 177 -14.07 1.70 13.38
N VAL A 178 -15.29 2.12 13.05
CA VAL A 178 -15.65 2.57 11.70
C VAL A 178 -15.95 4.06 11.79
N THR A 179 -15.15 4.88 11.11
CA THR A 179 -15.33 6.34 11.07
C THR A 179 -15.64 6.79 9.65
N ILE A 180 -16.59 7.70 9.53
CA ILE A 180 -17.07 8.22 8.25
C ILE A 180 -17.03 9.73 8.34
N GLU A 181 -16.21 10.35 7.49
CA GLU A 181 -16.20 11.78 7.27
C GLU A 181 -16.84 12.04 5.91
N MET A 182 -17.96 12.77 5.89
CA MET A 182 -18.75 12.96 4.68
C MET A 182 -19.09 14.44 4.50
N LYS A 183 -18.64 15.02 3.39
CA LYS A 183 -19.05 16.34 2.92
C LYS A 183 -20.31 16.23 2.08
N GLU A 184 -20.37 15.25 1.19
CA GLU A 184 -21.47 15.01 0.25
C GLU A 184 -21.80 13.52 0.14
N LEU A 185 -23.02 13.19 -0.28
CA LEU A 185 -23.40 11.80 -0.56
C LEU A 185 -22.61 11.27 -1.74
N VAL A 186 -22.02 10.10 -1.58
CA VAL A 186 -21.22 9.44 -2.61
C VAL A 186 -21.79 8.05 -2.87
N GLN A 187 -22.03 7.74 -4.14
CA GLN A 187 -22.37 6.40 -4.60
C GLN A 187 -21.56 6.07 -5.85
N LEU A 188 -20.61 5.16 -5.72
CA LEU A 188 -19.66 4.80 -6.79
C LEU A 188 -19.64 3.29 -6.99
N THR A 189 -19.30 2.87 -8.21
CA THR A 189 -19.21 1.45 -8.58
C THR A 189 -17.77 1.10 -8.91
N PHE A 190 -17.27 0.03 -8.31
CA PHE A 190 -15.90 -0.45 -8.50
C PHE A 190 -15.88 -1.93 -8.86
N ALA A 191 -14.94 -2.35 -9.70
CA ALA A 191 -14.73 -3.76 -9.97
C ALA A 191 -14.06 -4.44 -8.77
N LEU A 192 -14.69 -5.51 -8.27
CA LEU A 192 -14.27 -6.25 -7.08
C LEU A 192 -12.92 -6.95 -7.28
N MET A 193 -12.57 -7.29 -8.51
CA MET A 193 -11.25 -7.81 -8.86
C MET A 193 -10.12 -6.91 -8.35
N TYR A 194 -10.20 -5.60 -8.58
CA TYR A 194 -9.15 -4.66 -8.14
C TYR A 194 -9.15 -4.47 -6.62
N LEU A 195 -10.33 -4.37 -6.00
CA LEU A 195 -10.43 -4.27 -4.55
C LEU A 195 -9.83 -5.50 -3.85
N ASN A 196 -10.04 -6.70 -4.38
CA ASN A 196 -9.39 -7.90 -3.87
C ASN A 196 -7.86 -7.86 -4.01
N PHE A 197 -7.31 -7.24 -5.07
CA PHE A 197 -5.87 -7.02 -5.15
C PHE A 197 -5.37 -6.10 -4.03
N PHE A 198 -6.07 -4.99 -3.77
CA PHE A 198 -5.68 -4.06 -2.70
C PHE A 198 -5.76 -4.69 -1.31
N THR A 199 -6.72 -5.58 -1.07
CA THR A 199 -6.83 -6.29 0.22
C THR A 199 -5.62 -7.18 0.55
N LYS A 200 -4.73 -7.47 -0.41
CA LYS A 200 -3.46 -8.15 -0.11
C LYS A 200 -2.51 -7.30 0.74
N ALA A 201 -2.75 -5.99 0.86
CA ALA A 201 -2.00 -5.08 1.71
C ALA A 201 -2.39 -5.13 3.20
N ILE A 202 -3.41 -5.90 3.62
CA ILE A 202 -3.81 -6.06 5.04
C ILE A 202 -2.63 -6.38 5.98
N PRO A 203 -1.65 -7.24 5.64
CA PRO A 203 -0.52 -7.51 6.53
C PRO A 203 0.31 -6.26 6.87
N CYS A 204 0.15 -5.18 6.10
CA CYS A 204 0.82 -3.91 6.31
C CYS A 204 0.08 -2.98 7.28
N SER A 205 -1.23 -3.12 7.45
CA SER A 205 -2.03 -2.24 8.32
C SER A 205 -3.32 -2.90 8.81
N SER A 206 -3.64 -2.71 10.09
CA SER A 206 -4.89 -3.23 10.68
C SER A 206 -6.14 -2.47 10.22
N THR A 207 -5.97 -1.27 9.65
CA THR A 207 -7.07 -0.40 9.20
C THR A 207 -6.85 0.01 7.76
N VAL A 208 -7.94 0.21 7.04
CA VAL A 208 -7.98 0.73 5.67
C VAL A 208 -8.73 2.05 5.63
N THR A 209 -8.29 2.98 4.81
CA THR A 209 -8.99 4.27 4.57
C THR A 209 -9.32 4.40 3.09
N LEU A 210 -10.61 4.59 2.79
CA LEU A 210 -11.15 4.75 1.45
C LEU A 210 -11.51 6.22 1.24
N ASP A 211 -10.80 6.87 0.32
CA ASP A 211 -11.10 8.25 -0.08
C ASP A 211 -11.86 8.25 -1.41
N MET A 212 -13.05 8.85 -1.39
CA MET A 212 -14.00 8.79 -2.49
C MET A 212 -14.55 10.18 -2.82
N SER A 213 -14.64 10.49 -4.12
CA SER A 213 -15.42 11.60 -4.65
C SER A 213 -15.93 11.24 -6.04
N ALA A 214 -16.89 12.01 -6.55
CA ALA A 214 -17.31 11.87 -7.95
C ALA A 214 -16.14 12.24 -8.87
N ASP A 215 -16.08 11.62 -10.04
CA ASP A 215 -15.14 11.96 -11.12
C ASP A 215 -13.64 11.79 -10.80
N VAL A 216 -13.31 11.10 -9.70
CA VAL A 216 -11.94 10.80 -9.29
C VAL A 216 -11.77 9.32 -8.95
N PRO A 217 -10.58 8.74 -9.12
CA PRO A 217 -10.30 7.38 -8.71
C PRO A 217 -10.45 7.21 -7.18
N LEU A 218 -10.92 6.03 -6.77
CA LEU A 218 -10.86 5.60 -5.38
C LEU A 218 -9.39 5.52 -4.93
N ILE A 219 -9.08 6.10 -3.77
CA ILE A 219 -7.80 5.86 -3.11
C ILE A 219 -8.03 4.92 -1.93
N ASP A 220 -7.33 3.79 -1.96
CA ASP A 220 -7.31 2.78 -0.90
C ASP A 220 -5.98 2.87 -0.14
N LYS A 221 -6.02 3.33 1.11
CA LYS A 221 -4.84 3.65 1.92
C LYS A 221 -4.63 2.66 3.06
N TYR A 222 -3.44 2.07 3.07
CA TYR A 222 -2.92 1.25 4.17
C TYR A 222 -1.75 2.00 4.83
N HIS A 223 -1.92 2.40 6.09
CA HIS A 223 -0.86 3.06 6.84
C HIS A 223 0.14 2.04 7.37
N LEU A 224 1.38 2.11 6.90
CA LEU A 224 2.48 1.31 7.41
C LEU A 224 2.81 1.69 8.86
N PRO A 225 3.20 0.71 9.70
CA PRO A 225 3.72 1.01 11.03
C PRO A 225 5.00 1.86 10.91
N PRO A 226 5.24 2.79 11.85
CA PRO A 226 6.50 3.51 11.89
C PRO A 226 7.64 2.52 12.15
N ASN A 227 8.70 2.55 11.32
CA ASN A 227 9.94 1.84 11.62
C ASN A 227 10.67 2.63 12.73
N ILE A 228 10.54 2.17 13.97
CA ILE A 228 11.20 2.79 15.13
C ILE A 228 12.66 2.34 15.14
N GLU A 229 13.58 3.26 14.83
CA GLU A 229 14.80 3.58 15.59
C GLU A 229 15.61 4.64 14.82
N ASN A 230 15.40 5.91 15.19
CA ASN A 230 16.41 6.94 14.99
C ASN A 230 17.46 6.74 16.08
N GLU A 231 18.52 5.96 15.81
CA GLU A 231 19.77 6.19 16.53
C GLU A 231 20.35 7.51 16.00
N GLU A 232 19.98 8.61 16.65
CA GLU A 232 20.82 9.79 16.71
C GLU A 232 22.15 9.35 17.34
N ARG A 233 23.13 8.98 16.51
CA ARG A 233 24.51 8.86 16.97
C ARG A 233 24.99 10.25 17.35
N SER A 234 25.10 10.47 18.66
CA SER A 234 25.93 11.51 19.27
C SER A 234 27.41 11.30 18.93
#